data_AF-A0A519M7I0-F1
#
_entry.id   AF-A0A519M7I0-F1
#
_cell.length_a   1.000
_cell.length_b   1.000
_cell.length_c   1.000
_cell.angle_alpha   90.00
_cell.angle_beta   90.00
_cell.angle_gamma   90.00
#
_symmetry.space_group_name_H-M   'P 1'
#
loop_
_entity.id
_entity.type
_entity.pdbx_description
1 polymer ?
#
loop_
_entity_poly.entity_id
_entity_poly.type
_entity_poly.pdbx_seq_one_letter_code
_entity_poly.pdbx_strand_id
1 'polypeptide(L)'
;MNTEQVSQHPLVASNSCLTSLTVRQAAIYDHKKAEDQIAEDQRVDGRCYLRLPQEEVDEFDFIVRNAKAKTFHFLAVDKCMFTDADSSRCDCIVFNESITLFIELKENKTRARKEGRKSAIKQLCKSIEWFMAEGLLAELETVEIIV
;
A
#
# COMPACT_ATOMS: atom_id res chain seq x y z
N MET A 1 9.93 -3.79 -9.07
CA MET A 1 8.82 -4.27 -9.91
C MET A 1 8.80 -3.46 -11.20
N ASN A 2 8.34 -4.02 -12.31
CA ASN A 2 8.18 -3.27 -13.57
C ASN A 2 6.79 -2.61 -13.65
N THR A 3 6.75 -1.29 -13.75
CA THR A 3 5.49 -0.51 -13.76
C THR A 3 4.59 -0.83 -14.94
N GLU A 4 5.16 -1.07 -16.13
CA GLU A 4 4.38 -1.39 -17.32
C GLU A 4 3.64 -2.72 -17.14
N GLN A 5 4.35 -3.76 -16.70
CA GLN A 5 3.75 -5.06 -16.38
C GLN A 5 2.65 -4.96 -15.32
N VAL A 6 2.93 -4.24 -14.22
CA VAL A 6 1.96 -4.02 -13.14
C VAL A 6 0.72 -3.27 -13.64
N SER A 7 0.90 -2.24 -14.47
CA SER A 7 -0.20 -1.43 -15.00
C SER A 7 -1.12 -2.21 -15.95
N GLN A 8 -0.59 -3.24 -16.62
CA GLN A 8 -1.34 -4.09 -17.54
C GLN A 8 -2.05 -5.25 -16.83
N HIS A 9 -1.72 -5.52 -15.56
CA HIS A 9 -2.36 -6.59 -14.82
C HIS A 9 -3.88 -6.32 -14.67
N PRO A 10 -4.77 -7.29 -14.98
CA PRO A 10 -6.22 -7.05 -15.05
C PRO A 10 -6.83 -6.43 -13.79
N LEU A 11 -6.40 -6.88 -12.60
CA LEU A 11 -6.86 -6.37 -11.31
C LEU A 11 -6.42 -4.92 -11.04
N VAL A 12 -5.28 -4.50 -11.61
CA VAL A 12 -4.74 -3.14 -11.43
C VAL A 12 -5.41 -2.18 -12.42
N ALA A 13 -5.49 -2.59 -13.69
CA ALA A 13 -6.04 -1.78 -14.77
C ALA A 13 -7.53 -1.48 -14.59
N SER A 14 -8.32 -2.45 -14.13
CA SER A 14 -9.77 -2.30 -13.95
C SER A 14 -10.15 -1.36 -12.80
N ASN A 15 -9.33 -1.30 -11.75
CA ASN A 15 -9.66 -0.61 -10.50
C ASN A 15 -8.83 0.65 -10.24
N SER A 16 -7.99 1.06 -11.21
CA SER A 16 -7.12 2.24 -11.10
C SER A 16 -6.30 2.24 -9.79
N CYS A 17 -5.69 1.09 -9.47
CA CYS A 17 -4.98 0.91 -8.20
C CYS A 17 -3.59 1.56 -8.16
N LEU A 18 -3.04 1.89 -9.33
CA LEU A 18 -1.66 2.34 -9.51
C LEU A 18 -1.60 3.85 -9.73
N THR A 19 -0.76 4.54 -8.95
CA THR A 19 -0.48 5.97 -9.08
C THR A 19 1.02 6.20 -9.21
N SER A 20 1.44 7.04 -10.16
CA SER A 20 2.84 7.43 -10.34
C SER A 20 3.09 8.83 -9.78
N LEU A 21 4.18 9.02 -9.05
CA LEU A 21 4.49 10.24 -8.31
C LEU A 21 5.95 10.65 -8.49
N THR A 22 6.20 11.96 -8.43
CA THR A 22 7.55 12.56 -8.50
C THR A 22 7.79 13.54 -7.34
N VAL A 23 7.03 13.37 -6.25
CA VAL A 23 7.08 14.25 -5.08
C VAL A 23 8.23 13.87 -4.15
N ARG A 24 8.73 14.84 -3.37
CA ARG A 24 9.79 14.60 -2.37
C ARG A 24 9.30 13.86 -1.13
N GLN A 25 8.02 13.96 -0.84
CA GLN A 25 7.37 13.31 0.28
C GLN A 25 5.94 12.95 -0.10
N ALA A 26 5.50 11.77 0.32
CA ALA A 26 4.10 11.37 0.25
C ALA A 26 3.71 10.72 1.58
N ALA A 27 2.47 10.96 2.01
CA ALA A 27 1.88 10.34 3.20
C ALA A 27 0.83 9.32 2.75
N ILE A 28 0.92 8.11 3.29
CA ILE A 28 0.02 6.99 3.02
C ILE A 28 -0.75 6.68 4.29
N TYR A 29 -2.05 6.45 4.17
CA TYR A 29 -2.89 6.10 5.30
C TYR A 29 -3.95 5.06 4.90
N ASP A 30 -4.36 4.27 5.89
CA ASP A 30 -5.49 3.34 5.79
C ASP A 30 -6.79 4.14 6.06
N HIS A 31 -7.64 4.29 5.04
CA HIS A 31 -8.85 5.07 5.17
C HIS A 31 -9.90 4.31 5.95
N LYS A 32 -10.17 4.78 7.17
CA LYS A 32 -11.29 4.30 7.97
C LYS A 32 -12.35 5.39 8.07
N LYS A 33 -13.57 5.10 7.62
CA LYS A 33 -14.68 6.03 7.80
C LYS A 33 -15.03 6.10 9.28
N ALA A 34 -14.78 7.25 9.89
CA ALA A 34 -15.33 7.55 11.20
C ALA A 34 -16.83 7.77 11.10
N GLU A 35 -17.57 7.47 12.17
CA GLU A 35 -19.03 7.62 12.23
C GLU A 35 -19.48 9.06 11.93
N ASP A 36 -18.62 10.06 12.17
CA ASP A 36 -18.89 11.48 11.96
C ASP A 36 -18.31 12.06 10.65
N GLN A 37 -17.82 11.23 9.71
CA GLN A 37 -17.28 11.73 8.44
C GLN A 37 -18.37 12.25 7.48
N ILE A 38 -17.98 13.22 6.67
CA ILE A 38 -18.86 13.90 5.70
C ILE A 38 -19.38 12.88 4.67
N ALA A 39 -20.68 12.88 4.40
CA ALA A 39 -21.34 11.95 3.47
C ALA A 39 -20.77 11.99 2.03
N GLU A 40 -20.03 13.06 1.68
CA GLU A 40 -19.45 13.28 0.36
C GLU A 40 -18.09 12.58 0.15
N ASP A 41 -17.48 11.99 1.19
CA ASP A 41 -16.25 11.21 1.02
C ASP A 41 -16.54 9.91 0.25
N GLN A 42 -16.13 9.86 -1.01
CA GLN A 42 -16.33 8.72 -1.90
C GLN A 42 -15.26 7.62 -1.74
N ARG A 43 -14.29 7.80 -0.84
CA ARG A 43 -13.27 6.78 -0.60
C ARG A 43 -13.88 5.52 0.02
N VAL A 44 -13.33 4.39 -0.40
CA VAL A 44 -13.66 3.05 0.09
C VAL A 44 -13.04 2.83 1.48
N ASP A 45 -13.86 2.45 2.44
CA ASP A 45 -13.45 2.11 3.81
C ASP A 45 -12.55 0.86 3.86
N GLY A 46 -11.43 0.97 4.57
CA GLY A 46 -10.36 -0.02 4.69
C GLY A 46 -9.53 -0.21 3.42
N ARG A 47 -9.46 0.81 2.54
CA ARG A 47 -8.50 0.89 1.44
C ARG A 47 -7.42 1.90 1.79
N CYS A 48 -6.19 1.65 1.38
CA CYS A 48 -5.11 2.63 1.49
C CYS A 48 -5.15 3.73 0.42
N TYR A 49 -4.84 4.95 0.85
CA TYR A 49 -4.75 6.14 -0.01
C TYR A 49 -3.50 6.97 0.28
N LEU A 50 -3.15 7.80 -0.70
CA LEU A 50 -2.23 8.91 -0.52
C LEU A 50 -3.01 10.12 -0.02
N ARG A 51 -2.44 10.86 0.94
CA ARG A 51 -2.96 12.18 1.31
C ARG A 51 -2.92 13.12 0.10
N LEU A 52 -4.01 13.85 -0.12
CA LEU A 52 -4.05 14.91 -1.12
C LEU A 52 -3.22 16.12 -0.64
N PRO A 53 -2.72 16.98 -1.54
CA PRO A 53 -1.86 18.11 -1.17
C PRO A 53 -2.44 19.06 -0.11
N GLN A 54 -3.77 19.17 -0.04
CA GLN A 54 -4.51 20.00 0.92
C GLN A 54 -4.90 19.29 2.22
N GLU A 55 -4.69 17.98 2.32
CA GLU A 55 -5.01 17.21 3.53
C GLU A 55 -3.89 17.33 4.55
N GLU A 56 -4.26 17.46 5.82
CA GLU A 56 -3.31 17.41 6.92
C GLU A 56 -2.73 16.00 7.05
N VAL A 57 -1.42 15.95 7.30
CA VAL A 57 -0.68 14.71 7.57
C VAL A 57 -0.82 14.39 9.05
N ASP A 58 -1.24 13.16 9.34
CA ASP A 58 -1.37 12.66 10.69
C ASP A 58 -0.06 12.01 11.17
N GLU A 59 0.19 11.99 12.49
CA GLU A 59 1.38 11.33 13.06
C GLU A 59 1.41 9.81 12.84
N PHE A 60 0.25 9.21 12.55
CA PHE A 60 0.10 7.79 12.22
C PHE A 60 0.22 7.49 10.72
N ASP A 61 0.35 8.51 9.86
CA ASP A 61 0.54 8.30 8.43
C ASP A 61 1.93 7.68 8.14
N PHE A 62 2.00 6.76 7.18
CA PHE A 62 3.26 6.23 6.70
C PHE A 62 3.91 7.20 5.69
N ILE A 63 5.10 7.71 6.02
CA ILE A 63 5.77 8.74 5.21
C ILE A 63 6.82 8.13 4.28
N VAL A 64 6.58 8.23 2.98
CA VAL A 64 7.57 7.94 1.95
C VAL A 64 8.44 9.18 1.74
N ARG A 65 9.74 9.06 2.05
CA ARG A 65 10.74 10.12 1.81
C ARG A 65 11.52 9.85 0.53
N ASN A 66 11.30 10.69 -0.48
CA ASN A 66 11.93 10.61 -1.78
C ASN A 66 12.83 11.84 -2.02
N ALA A 67 13.97 11.89 -1.32
CA ALA A 67 14.83 13.07 -1.27
C ALA A 67 15.24 13.64 -2.64
N LYS A 68 15.36 12.77 -3.65
CA LYS A 68 15.76 13.14 -5.01
C LYS A 68 14.59 13.44 -5.95
N ALA A 69 13.35 13.38 -5.47
CA ALA A 69 12.15 13.52 -6.30
C ALA A 69 12.19 12.58 -7.54
N LYS A 70 12.68 11.34 -7.36
CA LYS A 70 12.65 10.34 -8.44
C LYS A 70 11.22 9.85 -8.65
N THR A 71 10.89 9.36 -9.84
CA THR A 71 9.61 8.69 -10.03
C THR A 71 9.51 7.46 -9.15
N PHE A 72 8.39 7.31 -8.46
CA PHE A 72 8.00 6.10 -7.76
C PHE A 72 6.50 5.85 -7.97
N HIS A 73 6.08 4.64 -7.64
CA HIS A 73 4.73 4.18 -7.87
C HIS A 73 4.13 3.72 -6.54
N PHE A 74 2.88 4.12 -6.33
CA PHE A 74 2.03 3.66 -5.24
C PHE A 74 0.98 2.74 -5.83
N LEU A 75 0.84 1.55 -5.24
CA LEU A 75 -0.16 0.56 -5.61
C LEU A 75 -1.01 0.24 -4.38
N ALA A 76 -2.28 0.64 -4.40
CA ALA A 76 -3.25 0.16 -3.42
C ALA A 76 -3.54 -1.32 -3.69
N VAL A 77 -3.42 -2.17 -2.68
CA VAL A 77 -3.61 -3.61 -2.80
C VAL A 77 -4.91 -4.02 -2.12
N ASP A 78 -5.09 -3.60 -0.87
CA ASP A 78 -6.32 -3.79 -0.10
C ASP A 78 -7.52 -3.14 -0.79
N LYS A 79 -8.60 -3.90 -0.93
CA LYS A 79 -9.89 -3.42 -1.46
C LYS A 79 -9.80 -2.71 -2.83
N CYS A 80 -8.69 -2.90 -3.55
CA CYS A 80 -8.47 -2.41 -4.89
C CYS A 80 -8.11 -3.56 -5.82
N MET A 81 -7.05 -4.32 -5.50
CA MET A 81 -6.72 -5.54 -6.24
C MET A 81 -7.50 -6.74 -5.70
N PHE A 82 -7.75 -6.76 -4.39
CA PHE A 82 -8.43 -7.86 -3.70
C PHE A 82 -9.69 -7.37 -2.99
N THR A 83 -10.65 -8.26 -2.77
CA THR A 83 -11.87 -7.96 -2.02
C THR A 83 -11.71 -8.29 -0.53
N ASP A 84 -12.66 -7.86 0.30
CA ASP A 84 -12.69 -8.16 1.75
C ASP A 84 -12.66 -9.67 2.07
N ALA A 85 -13.06 -10.52 1.12
CA ALA A 85 -12.97 -11.97 1.24
C ALA A 85 -11.51 -12.49 1.26
N ASP A 86 -10.55 -11.74 0.71
CA ASP A 86 -9.11 -12.03 0.78
C ASP A 86 -8.36 -10.89 1.50
N SER A 87 -8.64 -10.71 2.79
CA SER A 87 -7.90 -9.83 3.70
C SER A 87 -6.49 -10.33 4.04
N SER A 88 -5.96 -11.29 3.28
CA SER A 88 -4.68 -11.92 3.58
C SER A 88 -3.50 -11.33 2.79
N ARG A 89 -3.69 -10.15 2.20
CA ARG A 89 -2.67 -9.37 1.52
C ARG A 89 -2.33 -8.10 2.30
N CYS A 90 -1.21 -7.49 1.92
CA CYS A 90 -0.76 -6.19 2.43
C CYS A 90 -1.69 -5.09 1.96
N ASP A 91 -1.64 -3.94 2.63
CA ASP A 91 -2.51 -2.83 2.28
C ASP A 91 -2.02 -2.11 1.02
N CYS A 92 -0.72 -1.86 0.89
CA CYS A 92 -0.18 -1.21 -0.29
C CYS A 92 1.28 -1.59 -0.60
N ILE A 93 1.71 -1.20 -1.80
CA ILE A 93 3.09 -1.36 -2.26
C ILE A 93 3.60 -0.01 -2.78
N VAL A 94 4.83 0.33 -2.41
CA VAL A 94 5.57 1.46 -2.97
C VAL A 94 6.80 0.95 -3.68
N PHE A 95 6.97 1.27 -4.96
CA PHE A 95 8.09 0.75 -5.73
C PHE A 95 8.65 1.73 -6.76
N ASN A 96 9.89 1.47 -7.15
CA ASN A 96 10.55 2.06 -8.31
C ASN A 96 11.44 0.99 -8.97
N GLU A 97 12.33 1.41 -9.85
CA GLU A 97 13.27 0.52 -10.55
C GLU A 97 14.28 -0.20 -9.62
N SER A 98 14.48 0.30 -8.41
CA SER A 98 15.54 -0.18 -7.50
C SER A 98 15.01 -0.84 -6.22
N ILE A 99 13.84 -0.42 -5.73
CA ILE A 99 13.31 -0.82 -4.42
C ILE A 99 11.81 -1.09 -4.58
N THR A 100 11.36 -2.15 -3.92
CA THR A 100 9.95 -2.49 -3.74
C THR A 100 9.67 -2.65 -2.25
N LEU A 101 8.72 -1.88 -1.73
CA LEU A 101 8.30 -1.89 -0.33
C LEU A 101 6.87 -2.42 -0.24
N PHE A 102 6.70 -3.55 0.43
CA PHE A 102 5.38 -4.07 0.80
C PHE A 102 5.02 -3.50 2.17
N ILE A 103 3.84 -2.88 2.28
CA ILE A 103 3.45 -2.09 3.45
C ILE A 103 2.13 -2.64 3.99
N GLU A 104 2.15 -3.00 5.28
CA GLU A 104 0.97 -3.31 6.06
C GLU A 104 0.87 -2.32 7.23
N LEU A 105 -0.23 -1.58 7.28
CA LEU A 105 -0.57 -0.63 8.32
C LEU A 105 -1.39 -1.34 9.41
N LYS A 106 -0.91 -1.31 10.65
CA LYS A 106 -1.63 -1.85 11.82
C LYS A 106 -1.87 -0.76 12.85
N GLU A 107 -3.08 -0.77 13.41
CA GLU A 107 -3.38 0.05 14.59
C GLU A 107 -2.46 -0.32 15.76
N ASN A 108 -1.84 0.69 16.37
CA ASN A 108 -0.93 0.50 17.49
C ASN A 108 -1.68 0.42 18.83
N LYS A 109 -2.63 -0.52 18.96
CA LYS A 109 -3.30 -0.81 20.24
C LYS A 109 -2.34 -1.61 21.13
N THR A 110 -1.92 -1.03 22.25
CA THR A 110 -0.84 -1.52 23.15
C THR A 110 -0.97 -3.00 23.57
N ARG A 111 -2.20 -3.54 23.70
CA ARG A 111 -2.42 -4.94 24.09
C ARG A 111 -2.32 -5.96 22.94
N ALA A 112 -2.38 -5.51 21.69
CA ALA A 112 -2.44 -6.39 20.51
C ALA A 112 -1.20 -6.33 19.61
N ARG A 113 -0.20 -5.51 19.94
CA ARG A 113 0.95 -5.24 19.06
C ARG A 113 1.68 -6.49 18.57
N LYS A 114 1.90 -7.48 19.44
CA LYS A 114 2.60 -8.73 19.07
C LYS A 114 1.80 -9.56 18.05
N GLU A 115 0.51 -9.71 18.28
CA GLU A 115 -0.38 -10.45 17.36
C GLU A 115 -0.59 -9.67 16.06
N GLY A 116 -0.74 -8.34 16.14
CA GLY A 116 -0.80 -7.45 14.98
C GLY A 116 0.44 -7.58 14.10
N ARG A 117 1.64 -7.54 14.70
CA ARG A 117 2.91 -7.78 13.99
C ARG A 117 2.98 -9.15 13.34
N LYS A 118 2.56 -10.21 14.04
CA LYS A 118 2.55 -11.58 13.50
C LYS A 118 1.58 -11.71 12.33
N SER A 119 0.41 -11.05 12.40
CA SER A 119 -0.55 -10.98 11.30
C SER A 119 0.04 -10.23 10.11
N ALA A 120 0.64 -9.07 10.36
CA ALA A 120 1.25 -8.24 9.32
C ALA A 120 2.32 -9.02 8.55
N ILE A 121 3.22 -9.71 9.24
CA ILE A 121 4.24 -10.55 8.60
C ILE A 121 3.60 -11.61 7.70
N LYS A 122 2.50 -12.26 8.14
CA LYS A 122 1.81 -13.25 7.29
C LYS A 122 1.19 -12.62 6.05
N GLN A 123 0.57 -11.44 6.16
CA GLN A 123 -0.01 -10.72 5.04
C GLN A 123 1.07 -10.29 4.04
N LEU A 124 2.21 -9.79 4.55
CA LEU A 124 3.37 -9.43 3.73
C LEU A 124 3.93 -10.65 2.99
N CYS A 125 4.18 -11.78 3.67
CA CYS A 125 4.67 -13.00 3.03
C CYS A 125 3.72 -13.49 1.93
N LYS A 126 2.42 -13.57 2.21
CA LYS A 126 1.41 -13.97 1.22
C LYS A 126 1.35 -13.03 0.02
N SER A 127 1.55 -11.74 0.25
CA SER A 127 1.58 -10.76 -0.83
C SER A 127 2.81 -10.96 -1.70
N ILE A 128 3.99 -11.09 -1.11
CA ILE A 128 5.22 -11.36 -1.83
C ILE A 128 5.08 -12.65 -2.66
N GLU A 129 4.60 -13.74 -2.05
CA GLU A 129 4.35 -15.02 -2.74
C GLU A 129 3.42 -14.86 -3.94
N TRP A 130 2.31 -14.11 -3.79
CA TRP A 130 1.37 -13.86 -4.88
C TRP A 130 2.00 -13.03 -5.99
N PHE A 131 2.67 -11.92 -5.67
CA PHE A 131 3.33 -11.07 -6.66
C PHE A 131 4.46 -11.79 -7.41
N MET A 132 5.16 -12.72 -6.75
CA MET A 132 6.12 -13.61 -7.42
C MET A 132 5.42 -14.60 -8.36
N ALA A 133 4.34 -15.24 -7.91
CA ALA A 133 3.59 -16.21 -8.71
C ALA A 133 2.95 -15.59 -9.97
N GLU A 134 2.51 -14.33 -9.89
CA GLU A 134 1.98 -13.56 -11.03
C GLU A 134 3.09 -12.96 -11.92
N GLY A 135 4.37 -13.17 -11.59
CA GLY A 135 5.49 -12.62 -12.35
C GLY A 135 5.61 -11.10 -12.27
N LEU A 136 5.01 -10.47 -11.25
CA LEU A 136 5.04 -9.01 -11.03
C LEU A 136 6.26 -8.57 -10.22
N LEU A 137 6.84 -9.48 -9.44
CA LEU A 137 8.07 -9.28 -8.67
C LEU A 137 9.21 -10.10 -9.28
N ALA A 138 10.33 -9.45 -9.59
CA ALA A 138 11.49 -10.15 -10.12
C ALA A 138 12.25 -10.91 -9.01
N GLU A 139 12.84 -12.07 -9.35
CA GLU A 139 13.52 -12.97 -8.39
C GLU A 139 14.72 -12.32 -7.64
N LEU A 140 15.30 -11.25 -8.18
CA LEU A 140 16.48 -10.58 -7.64
C LEU A 140 16.17 -9.24 -6.94
N GLU A 141 14.90 -8.92 -6.70
CA GLU A 141 14.55 -7.70 -5.97
C GLU A 141 14.82 -7.87 -4.48
N THR A 142 15.54 -6.90 -3.89
CA THR A 142 15.70 -6.84 -2.44
C THR A 142 14.38 -6.38 -1.83
N VAL A 143 13.73 -7.27 -1.09
CA VAL A 143 12.52 -6.96 -0.32
C VAL A 143 12.92 -6.59 1.10
N GLU A 144 12.64 -5.35 1.48
CA GLU A 144 12.78 -4.90 2.87
C GLU A 144 11.41 -4.92 3.55
N ILE A 145 11.34 -5.61 4.68
CA ILE A 145 10.12 -5.69 5.50
C ILE A 145 10.31 -4.80 6.72
N ILE A 146 9.55 -3.70 6.77
CA ILE A 146 9.52 -2.76 7.89
C ILE A 146 8.20 -2.97 8.63
N VAL A 147 8.26 -3.40 9.90
CA VAL A 147 7.10 -3.72 10.76
C VAL A 147 7.25 -3.14 12.15
#